data_AF-A0A1X4HAR7-F1
#
_entry.id   AF-A0A1X4HAR7-F1
#
_cell.length_a   1.000
_cell.length_b   1.000
_cell.length_c   1.000
_cell.angle_alpha   90.00
_cell.angle_beta   90.00
_cell.angle_gamma   90.00
#
_symmetry.space_group_name_H-M   'P 1'
#
loop_
_entity.id
_entity.type
_entity.pdbx_description
1 polymer ?
#
loop_
_entity_poly.entity_id
_entity_poly.type
_entity_poly.pdbx_seq_one_letter_code
_entity_poly.pdbx_strand_id
1 'polypeptide(L)'
;MAVGTRLSLQLADFGTRSLVTHALMAVGFVGAVVTGLFVDGQLGVVSMAAFINFTAGLWICQSIHSLGNAATEDEYQGVLKEILNRV
;
A
#
# COMPACT_ATOMS: atom_id res chain seq x y z
N MET A 1 24.05 -15.53 2.97
CA MET A 1 22.82 -15.43 2.14
C MET A 1 22.71 -13.99 1.68
N ALA A 2 22.64 -13.74 0.37
CA ALA A 2 22.60 -12.38 -0.17
C ALA A 2 21.31 -11.66 0.27
N VAL A 3 21.42 -10.38 0.62
CA VAL A 3 20.29 -9.55 1.12
C VAL A 3 19.09 -9.58 0.17
N GLY A 4 19.35 -9.57 -1.14
CA GLY A 4 18.30 -9.65 -2.17
C GLY A 4 17.44 -10.90 -2.08
N THR A 5 18.04 -12.06 -1.77
CA THR A 5 17.31 -13.34 -1.63
C THR A 5 16.41 -13.36 -0.39
N ARG A 6 16.78 -12.67 0.69
CA ARG A 6 15.92 -12.55 1.89
C ARG A 6 14.72 -11.65 1.63
N LEU A 7 14.94 -10.49 0.99
CA LEU A 7 13.87 -9.55 0.65
C LEU A 7 12.86 -10.18 -0.31
N SER A 8 13.31 -10.92 -1.33
CA SER A 8 12.42 -11.62 -2.25
C SER A 8 11.57 -12.68 -1.54
N LEU A 9 12.15 -13.40 -0.58
CA LEU A 9 11.41 -14.39 0.22
C LEU A 9 10.39 -13.73 1.15
N GLN A 10 10.74 -12.59 1.76
CA GLN A 10 9.79 -11.83 2.60
C GLN A 10 8.66 -11.21 1.79
N LEU A 11 8.92 -10.72 0.57
CA LEU A 11 7.87 -10.23 -0.32
C LEU A 11 7.06 -11.36 -0.98
N ALA A 12 7.46 -12.64 -0.87
CA ALA A 12 6.62 -13.74 -1.32
C ALA A 12 5.38 -13.90 -0.41
N ASP A 13 5.55 -13.61 0.87
CA ASP A 13 4.46 -13.62 1.85
C ASP A 13 3.40 -12.56 1.54
N PHE A 14 2.12 -12.95 1.61
CA PHE A 14 1.01 -12.06 1.31
C PHE A 14 0.85 -10.96 2.37
N GLY A 15 1.03 -11.29 3.66
CA GLY A 15 0.93 -10.31 4.75
C GLY A 15 1.91 -9.15 4.56
N THR A 16 3.17 -9.48 4.29
CA THR A 16 4.24 -8.52 4.01
C THR A 16 3.92 -7.65 2.78
N ARG A 17 3.45 -8.24 1.67
CA ARG A 17 3.04 -7.47 0.48
C ARG A 17 1.87 -6.53 0.78
N SER A 18 0.89 -7.00 1.56
CA SER A 18 -0.25 -6.17 1.93
C SER A 18 0.18 -5.00 2.81
N LEU A 19 1.06 -5.22 3.78
CA LEU A 19 1.60 -4.17 4.64
C LEU A 19 2.33 -3.10 3.83
N VAL A 20 3.21 -3.50 2.90
CA VAL A 20 3.92 -2.57 2.03
C VAL A 20 2.95 -1.78 1.16
N THR A 21 1.93 -2.44 0.62
CA THR A 21 0.91 -1.80 -0.22
C THR A 21 0.11 -0.76 0.57
N HIS A 22 -0.28 -1.05 1.82
CA HIS A 22 -0.95 -0.08 2.69
C HIS A 22 -0.03 1.06 3.11
N ALA A 23 1.26 0.81 3.34
CA ALA A 23 2.23 1.88 3.61
C ALA A 23 2.34 2.85 2.43
N LEU A 24 2.37 2.33 1.19
CA LEU A 24 2.35 3.16 -0.02
C LEU A 24 1.06 3.97 -0.16
N MET A 25 -0.09 3.40 0.20
CA MET A 25 -1.37 4.14 0.24
C MET A 25 -1.30 5.29 1.25
N ALA A 26 -0.79 5.05 2.45
CA ALA A 26 -0.66 6.07 3.48
C ALA A 26 0.26 7.20 3.02
N VAL A 27 1.42 6.87 2.44
CA VAL A 27 2.36 7.85 1.87
C VAL A 27 1.71 8.62 0.72
N GLY A 28 1.01 7.94 -0.19
CA GLY A 28 0.30 8.57 -1.30
C GLY A 28 -0.76 9.56 -0.81
N PHE A 29 -1.55 9.17 0.18
CA PHE A 29 -2.58 10.04 0.76
C PHE A 29 -1.97 11.24 1.50
N VAL A 30 -0.90 11.05 2.27
CA VAL A 30 -0.14 12.17 2.88
C VAL A 30 0.40 13.10 1.79
N GLY A 31 0.93 12.55 0.69
CA GLY A 31 1.35 13.31 -0.48
C GLY A 31 0.22 14.17 -1.04
N ALA A 32 -0.98 13.60 -1.21
CA ALA A 32 -2.16 14.35 -1.66
C ALA A 32 -2.49 15.53 -0.73
N VAL A 33 -2.53 15.29 0.58
CA VAL A 33 -2.80 16.33 1.59
C VAL A 33 -1.74 17.42 1.54
N VAL A 34 -0.45 17.05 1.53
CA VAL A 34 0.66 18.00 1.49
C VAL A 34 0.58 18.87 0.24
N THR A 35 0.37 18.27 -0.93
CA THR A 35 0.29 19.03 -2.18
C THR A 35 -0.99 19.87 -2.29
N GLY A 36 -2.11 19.39 -1.75
CA GLY A 36 -3.37 20.12 -1.79
C GLY A 36 -3.41 21.32 -0.85
N LEU A 37 -2.64 21.30 0.25
CA LEU A 37 -2.64 22.34 1.27
C LEU A 37 -1.45 23.30 1.19
N PHE A 38 -0.30 22.87 0.70
CA PHE A 38 0.97 23.63 0.79
C PHE A 38 1.65 23.90 -0.55
N VAL A 39 1.09 23.44 -1.68
CA VAL A 39 1.62 23.71 -3.02
C VAL A 39 0.62 24.55 -3.80
N ASP A 40 1.05 25.73 -4.23
CA ASP A 40 0.17 26.70 -4.88
C ASP A 40 -0.08 26.39 -6.37
N GLY A 41 -1.22 26.90 -6.84
CA GLY A 41 -1.58 26.92 -8.25
C GLY A 41 -1.88 25.55 -8.83
N GLN A 42 -1.80 25.48 -10.16
CA GLN A 42 -2.15 24.26 -10.91
C GLN A 42 -1.28 23.06 -10.56
N LEU A 43 -0.02 23.29 -10.15
CA LEU A 43 0.88 22.23 -9.74
C LEU A 43 0.33 21.48 -8.52
N GLY A 44 -0.10 22.18 -7.48
CA GLY A 44 -0.69 21.57 -6.29
C GLY A 44 -1.94 20.76 -6.60
N VAL A 45 -2.84 21.31 -7.43
CA VAL A 45 -4.07 20.64 -7.85
C VAL A 45 -3.79 19.35 -8.63
N VAL A 46 -2.89 19.39 -9.61
CA VAL A 46 -2.53 18.23 -10.43
C VAL A 46 -1.82 17.17 -9.59
N SER A 47 -0.88 17.58 -8.74
CA SER A 47 -0.18 16.64 -7.85
C SER A 47 -1.13 16.00 -6.83
N MET A 48 -2.03 16.76 -6.23
CA MET A 48 -3.06 16.24 -5.32
C MET A 48 -3.94 15.21 -6.04
N ALA A 49 -4.45 15.55 -7.22
CA ALA A 49 -5.27 14.63 -8.02
C ALA A 49 -4.49 13.36 -8.40
N ALA A 50 -3.21 13.48 -8.75
CA ALA A 50 -2.36 12.34 -9.06
C ALA A 50 -2.17 11.42 -7.84
N PHE A 51 -1.87 11.98 -6.68
CA PHE A 51 -1.70 11.20 -5.44
C PHE A 51 -3.00 10.53 -4.98
N ILE A 52 -4.15 11.20 -5.12
CA ILE A 52 -5.47 10.60 -4.83
C ILE A 52 -5.72 9.42 -5.77
N ASN A 53 -5.54 9.60 -7.08
CA ASN A 53 -5.79 8.54 -8.06
C ASN A 53 -4.83 7.36 -7.88
N PHE A 54 -3.56 7.62 -7.58
CA PHE A 54 -2.58 6.58 -7.25
C PHE A 54 -3.02 5.76 -6.03
N THR A 55 -3.40 6.45 -4.95
CA THR A 55 -3.87 5.81 -3.71
C THR A 55 -5.14 4.98 -3.94
N ALA A 56 -6.11 5.53 -4.67
CA ALA A 56 -7.34 4.83 -5.02
C ALA A 56 -7.08 3.59 -5.90
N GLY A 57 -6.18 3.72 -6.89
CA GLY A 57 -5.77 2.61 -7.74
C GLY A 57 -5.12 1.48 -6.94
N LEU A 58 -4.22 1.80 -6.01
CA LEU A 58 -3.64 0.81 -5.10
C LEU A 58 -4.73 0.11 -4.27
N TRP A 59 -5.77 0.83 -3.84
CA TRP A 59 -6.84 0.27 -3.00
C TRP A 59 -7.68 -0.75 -3.76
N ILE A 60 -7.97 -0.48 -5.03
CA ILE A 60 -8.61 -1.43 -5.94
C ILE A 60 -7.73 -2.67 -6.12
N CYS A 61 -6.45 -2.50 -6.46
CA CYS A 61 -5.52 -3.61 -6.65
C CYS A 61 -5.41 -4.49 -5.40
N GLN A 62 -5.25 -3.87 -4.22
CA GLN A 62 -5.16 -4.59 -2.95
C GLN A 62 -6.44 -5.36 -2.61
N SER A 63 -7.61 -4.80 -2.95
CA SER A 63 -8.90 -5.47 -2.75
C SER A 63 -9.00 -6.73 -3.61
N ILE A 64 -8.62 -6.65 -4.89
CA ILE A 64 -8.61 -7.80 -5.81
C ILE A 64 -7.62 -8.87 -5.32
N HIS A 65 -6.40 -8.47 -4.95
CA HIS A 65 -5.39 -9.40 -4.43
C HIS A 65 -5.83 -10.05 -3.11
N SER A 66 -6.44 -9.29 -2.19
CA SER A 66 -6.95 -9.82 -0.93
C SER A 66 -8.08 -10.82 -1.15
N LEU A 67 -8.97 -10.56 -2.11
CA LEU A 67 -10.05 -11.47 -2.47
C LEU A 67 -9.50 -12.77 -3.09
N GLY A 68 -8.54 -12.65 -4.01
CA GLY A 68 -7.87 -13.81 -4.61
C GLY A 68 -7.14 -14.68 -3.59
N ASN A 69 -6.45 -14.05 -2.63
CA ASN A 69 -5.76 -14.75 -1.54
C ASN A 69 -6.72 -15.47 -0.59
N ALA A 70 -7.89 -14.88 -0.31
CA ALA A 70 -8.92 -15.53 0.51
C ALA A 70 -9.49 -16.80 -0.17
N ALA A 71 -9.46 -16.87 -1.50
CA ALA A 71 -9.91 -18.04 -2.26
C ALA A 71 -8.88 -19.19 -2.29
N THR A 72 -7.63 -18.96 -1.90
CA THR A 72 -6.55 -19.96 -1.91
C THR A 72 -6.27 -20.58 -0.53
N GLU A 73 -7.23 -20.48 0.41
CA GLU A 73 -7.14 -20.94 1.81
C GLU A 73 -5.98 -20.34 2.63
N ASP A 74 -5.39 -19.24 2.17
CA ASP A 74 -4.29 -18.58 2.89
C ASP A 74 -4.85 -17.71 4.04
N GLU A 75 -4.24 -17.83 5.21
CA GLU A 75 -4.75 -17.33 6.50
C GLU A 75 -4.56 -15.80 6.69
N TYR A 76 -4.63 -15.01 5.62
CA TYR A 76 -4.50 -13.55 5.72
C TYR A 76 -5.70 -12.93 6.44
N GLN A 77 -5.45 -12.35 7.61
CA GLN A 77 -6.49 -11.79 8.50
C GLN A 77 -6.64 -10.27 8.42
N GLY A 78 -6.06 -9.63 7.40
CA GLY A 78 -6.08 -8.18 7.25
C GLY A 78 -4.85 -7.47 7.81
N VAL A 79 -4.60 -6.26 7.30
CA VAL A 79 -3.36 -5.51 7.55
C VAL A 79 -3.19 -5.10 9.01
N LEU A 80 -4.30 -4.85 9.73
CA LEU A 80 -4.24 -4.49 11.14
C LEU A 80 -3.70 -5.62 12.00
N LYS A 81 -4.08 -6.87 11.70
CA LYS A 81 -3.55 -8.05 12.39
C LYS A 81 -2.08 -8.30 12.02
N GLU A 82 -1.71 -8.02 10.78
CA GLU A 82 -0.31 -8.07 10.35
C GLU A 82 0.57 -7.06 11.10
N ILE A 83 0.08 -5.84 11.33
CA ILE A 83 0.78 -4.84 12.14
C ILE A 83 0.89 -5.31 13.60
N LEU A 84 -0.20 -5.81 14.18
CA LEU A 84 -0.22 -6.28 15.57
C LEU A 84 0.77 -7.43 15.80
N ASN A 85 0.90 -8.36 14.85
CA ASN A 85 1.83 -9.49 14.95
C ASN A 85 3.32 -9.07 14.91
N ARG A 86 3.62 -7.83 14.53
CA ARG A 86 4.99 -7.32 14.36
C ARG A 86 5.45 -6.40 15.49
N VAL A 87 4.57 -6.07 16.43
CA VAL A 87 4.84 -5.23 17.62
C VAL A 87 4.90 -6.11 18.85
#